data_AF-A0A3D1CM40-F1
#
_entry.id   AF-A0A3D1CM40-F1
#
_cell.length_a   1.000
_cell.length_b   1.000
_cell.length_c   1.000
_cell.angle_alpha   90.00
_cell.angle_beta   90.00
_cell.angle_gamma   90.00
#
_symmetry.space_group_name_H-M   'P 1'
#
loop_
_entity.id
_entity.type
_entity.pdbx_description
1 polymer ?
#
loop_
_entity_poly.entity_id
_entity_poly.type
_entity_poly.pdbx_seq_one_letter_code
_entity_poly.pdbx_strand_id
1 'polypeptide(L)'
;MFKKTILVSSLLLALNQPAMAEHFSLPEMSVQGTAGEGTPLELPAHAEASSDSAEWLKKLPGANINRNGPLTSIAQYRGLFGDRVNTLVDGVRISQAGPNSMDSPLSYIAASQLDNLTLYRGIAPVSSGIETIGSTIQASKKQIGFTNSDEVEFHGQATSGYAHNNDSYQLGFLGGLANQNHRLQLGLTRDKGDDQRFDGGKILPSQHERDSFALGYGYQTDELEMSLDAEHHDTGHTGTPALPMDILFARGEPYKAEISQQLTNGGLVSVRLNYQDADHLMNNFSLRQAPVSPMQYRQTYADVISHGYQLHYQQDDWMFGFDADNATHNATIYNPNNPAFLVENFNNIERDRYSLFAEWDGQLNDAWRMQTGVRYSLVDMDADAVTANGPMGAMLALQQRFNDADRDQTEHLVDLV
;
A
#
# COMPACT_ATOMS: atom_id res chain seq x y z
N MET A 1 39.59 -47.72 73.76
CA MET A 1 39.08 -48.46 72.59
C MET A 1 38.74 -47.43 71.50
N PHE A 2 39.71 -47.15 70.63
CA PHE A 2 39.67 -46.04 69.67
C PHE A 2 38.78 -46.39 68.47
N LYS A 3 37.77 -45.56 68.18
CA LYS A 3 37.03 -45.60 66.90
C LYS A 3 37.72 -44.69 65.90
N LYS A 4 38.22 -45.27 64.81
CA LYS A 4 38.69 -44.58 63.61
C LYS A 4 37.46 -44.12 62.80
N THR A 5 37.38 -42.84 62.47
CA THR A 5 36.45 -42.32 61.48
C THR A 5 37.25 -41.89 60.26
N ILE A 6 36.93 -42.48 59.12
CA ILE A 6 37.54 -42.25 57.81
C ILE A 6 36.97 -40.95 57.24
N LEU A 7 37.83 -39.99 56.88
CA LEU A 7 37.47 -38.82 56.09
C LEU A 7 37.32 -39.26 54.62
N VAL A 8 36.11 -39.17 54.08
CA VAL A 8 35.84 -39.36 52.65
C VAL A 8 36.00 -38.02 51.94
N SER A 9 36.82 -38.02 50.90
CA SER A 9 37.15 -36.88 50.04
C SER A 9 35.93 -36.42 49.23
N SER A 10 35.61 -35.12 49.30
CA SER A 10 34.55 -34.48 48.52
C SER A 10 35.03 -34.23 47.09
N LEU A 11 34.38 -34.89 46.12
CA LEU A 11 34.56 -34.61 44.69
C LEU A 11 33.79 -33.32 44.36
N LEU A 12 34.50 -32.25 43.98
CA LEU A 12 33.91 -31.02 43.46
C LEU A 12 33.47 -31.23 42.01
N LEU A 13 32.17 -31.45 41.79
CA LEU A 13 31.53 -31.26 40.48
C LEU A 13 31.29 -29.77 40.27
N ALA A 14 32.05 -29.15 39.37
CA ALA A 14 31.77 -27.82 38.87
C ALA A 14 30.50 -27.88 38.00
N LEU A 15 29.38 -27.41 38.54
CA LEU A 15 28.18 -27.11 37.77
C LEU A 15 28.41 -25.79 37.02
N ASN A 16 28.58 -25.88 35.70
CA ASN A 16 28.46 -24.72 34.82
C ASN A 16 27.02 -24.20 34.93
N GLN A 17 26.85 -22.99 35.47
CA GLN A 17 25.59 -22.28 35.36
C GLN A 17 25.46 -21.72 33.95
N PRO A 18 24.37 -22.00 33.21
CA PRO A 18 24.04 -21.20 32.04
C PRO A 18 23.64 -19.81 32.52
N ALA A 19 24.32 -18.78 32.00
CA ALA A 19 23.87 -17.41 32.14
C ALA A 19 22.54 -17.27 31.38
N MET A 20 21.44 -17.17 32.13
CA MET A 20 20.15 -16.77 31.57
C MET A 20 20.19 -15.26 31.36
N ALA A 21 20.30 -14.83 30.11
CA ALA A 21 19.96 -13.45 29.75
C ALA A 21 18.44 -13.30 29.98
N GLU A 22 18.06 -12.48 30.94
CA GLU A 22 16.66 -12.12 31.18
C GLU A 22 16.16 -11.30 29.99
N HIS A 23 15.44 -11.94 29.06
CA HIS A 23 14.68 -11.24 28.02
C HIS A 23 13.52 -10.53 28.73
N PHE A 24 13.68 -9.24 29.01
CA PHE A 24 12.62 -8.44 29.59
C PHE A 24 11.57 -8.18 28.50
N SER A 25 10.55 -9.04 28.42
CA SER A 25 9.40 -8.80 27.55
C SER A 25 8.54 -7.70 28.17
N LEU A 26 8.53 -6.53 27.53
CA LEU A 26 7.56 -5.50 27.87
C LEU A 26 6.15 -6.04 27.65
N PRO A 27 5.17 -5.69 28.52
CA PRO A 27 3.79 -6.09 28.32
C PRO A 27 3.28 -5.53 26.99
N GLU A 28 2.53 -6.35 26.26
CA GLU A 28 1.87 -5.95 25.01
C GLU A 28 0.92 -4.77 25.28
N MET A 29 1.14 -3.66 24.60
CA MET A 29 0.32 -2.46 24.71
C MET A 29 -0.58 -2.33 23.48
N SER A 30 -1.90 -2.20 23.70
CA SER A 30 -2.84 -1.86 22.63
C SER A 30 -2.84 -0.34 22.43
N VAL A 31 -2.27 0.12 21.32
CA VAL A 31 -2.29 1.53 20.94
C VAL A 31 -3.66 1.86 20.34
N GLN A 32 -4.46 2.63 21.09
CA GLN A 32 -5.78 3.12 20.66
C GLN A 32 -5.70 4.46 19.91
N GLY A 33 -4.54 5.11 19.92
CA GLY A 33 -4.24 6.35 19.19
C GLY A 33 -2.87 6.89 19.58
N THR A 34 -2.26 7.70 18.71
CA THR A 34 -0.98 8.36 18.96
C THR A 34 -1.21 9.83 19.32
N ALA A 35 -0.79 10.22 20.52
CA ALA A 35 -0.72 11.63 20.91
C ALA A 35 0.63 12.18 20.43
N GLY A 36 0.64 12.85 19.27
CA GLY A 36 1.86 13.42 18.71
C GLY A 36 1.62 14.74 18.00
N GLU A 37 2.48 15.72 18.28
CA GLU A 37 2.68 16.94 17.49
C GLU A 37 3.75 16.75 16.40
N GLY A 38 4.41 15.59 16.35
CA GLY A 38 5.41 15.26 15.35
C GLY A 38 4.84 15.13 13.94
N THR A 39 5.62 15.57 12.96
CA THR A 39 5.39 15.33 11.53
C THR A 39 6.66 14.67 10.98
N PRO A 40 6.58 13.46 10.42
CA PRO A 40 5.36 12.68 10.25
C PRO A 40 4.83 12.06 11.57
N LEU A 41 3.54 11.74 11.59
CA LEU A 41 2.92 10.95 12.63
C LEU A 41 2.94 9.48 12.21
N GLU A 42 3.68 8.65 12.94
CA GLU A 42 3.78 7.22 12.69
C GLU A 42 2.90 6.44 13.67
N LEU A 43 2.22 5.42 13.14
CA LEU A 43 1.41 4.48 13.91
C LEU A 43 1.83 3.05 13.55
N PRO A 44 2.50 2.33 14.48
CA PRO A 44 2.76 0.92 14.33
C PRO A 44 1.45 0.13 14.25
N ALA A 45 1.44 -0.88 13.39
CA ALA A 45 0.35 -1.83 13.30
C ALA A 45 0.41 -2.83 14.46
N HIS A 46 -0.76 -3.24 14.94
CA HIS A 46 -0.99 -4.27 15.94
C HIS A 46 -2.02 -5.27 15.40
N ALA A 47 -2.40 -6.27 16.19
CA ALA A 47 -3.48 -7.15 15.77
C ALA A 47 -4.83 -6.40 15.76
N GLU A 48 -5.49 -6.37 14.60
CA GLU A 48 -6.86 -5.86 14.44
C GLU A 48 -7.76 -6.96 13.88
N ALA A 49 -9.04 -6.91 14.23
CA ALA A 49 -10.01 -7.88 13.73
C ALA A 49 -10.42 -7.63 12.27
N SER A 50 -10.04 -6.48 11.69
CA SER A 50 -10.38 -6.11 10.31
C SER A 50 -9.28 -6.51 9.33
N SER A 51 -9.69 -7.07 8.20
CA SER A 51 -8.78 -7.40 7.09
C SER A 51 -8.33 -6.12 6.36
N ASP A 52 -9.07 -5.03 6.50
CA ASP A 52 -8.78 -3.76 5.85
C ASP A 52 -7.67 -2.99 6.55
N SER A 53 -6.53 -2.84 5.87
CA SER A 53 -5.39 -2.07 6.38
C SER A 53 -5.72 -0.58 6.55
N ALA A 54 -6.70 -0.04 5.82
CA ALA A 54 -7.07 1.37 5.92
C ALA A 54 -7.82 1.70 7.23
N GLU A 55 -8.34 0.71 7.96
CA GLU A 55 -8.95 0.94 9.29
C GLU A 55 -7.98 1.59 10.28
N TRP A 56 -6.68 1.33 10.10
CA TRP A 56 -5.62 1.94 10.89
C TRP A 56 -5.57 3.46 10.76
N LEU A 57 -5.98 4.02 9.62
CA LEU A 57 -6.04 5.47 9.43
C LEU A 57 -6.97 6.15 10.43
N LYS A 58 -8.04 5.48 10.90
CA LYS A 58 -8.98 6.07 11.87
C LYS A 58 -8.34 6.33 13.24
N LYS A 59 -7.21 5.70 13.54
CA LYS A 59 -6.45 5.92 14.77
C LYS A 59 -5.55 7.16 14.69
N LEU A 60 -5.33 7.70 13.48
CA LEU A 60 -4.56 8.91 13.26
C LEU A 60 -5.47 10.15 13.34
N PRO A 61 -5.14 11.16 14.17
CA PRO A 61 -5.97 12.35 14.33
C PRO A 61 -6.20 13.10 13.01
N GLY A 62 -7.48 13.29 12.64
CA GLY A 62 -7.91 13.99 11.44
C GLY A 62 -7.93 13.14 10.17
N ALA A 63 -7.43 11.90 10.23
CA ALA A 63 -7.60 10.91 9.19
C ALA A 63 -8.90 10.11 9.39
N ASN A 64 -9.42 9.59 8.29
CA ASN A 64 -10.59 8.72 8.23
C ASN A 64 -10.52 7.90 6.95
N ILE A 65 -11.58 7.13 6.65
CA ILE A 65 -11.73 6.40 5.39
C ILE A 65 -13.15 6.54 4.85
N ASN A 66 -13.27 6.59 3.52
CA ASN A 66 -14.52 6.37 2.81
C ASN A 66 -14.59 4.91 2.37
N ARG A 67 -15.68 4.22 2.69
CA ARG A 67 -15.76 2.77 2.49
C ARG A 67 -16.72 2.40 1.37
N ASN A 68 -16.19 1.75 0.33
CA ASN A 68 -17.01 1.10 -0.69
C ASN A 68 -17.46 -0.31 -0.29
N GLY A 69 -16.63 -1.03 0.47
CA GLY A 69 -16.78 -2.43 0.87
C GLY A 69 -15.70 -2.84 1.90
N PRO A 70 -15.61 -4.14 2.25
CA PRO A 70 -14.76 -4.60 3.36
C PRO A 70 -13.25 -4.46 3.14
N LEU A 71 -12.78 -4.34 1.90
CA LEU A 71 -11.35 -4.23 1.55
C LEU A 71 -11.02 -3.00 0.70
N THR A 72 -11.98 -2.10 0.51
CA THR A 72 -11.96 -1.09 -0.57
C THR A 72 -12.08 0.32 0.01
N SER A 73 -11.40 0.54 1.12
CA SER A 73 -11.45 1.79 1.87
C SER A 73 -10.48 2.82 1.28
N ILE A 74 -11.03 3.99 0.97
CA ILE A 74 -10.33 5.12 0.39
C ILE A 74 -9.82 6.01 1.52
N ALA A 75 -8.51 6.28 1.54
CA ALA A 75 -7.89 7.17 2.52
C ALA A 75 -8.51 8.58 2.48
N GLN A 76 -8.72 9.15 3.66
CA GLN A 76 -9.21 10.51 3.84
C GLN A 76 -8.40 11.22 4.93
N TYR A 77 -8.09 12.50 4.71
CA TYR A 77 -7.53 13.39 5.73
C TYR A 77 -8.19 14.76 5.66
N ARG A 78 -8.71 15.24 6.79
CA ARG A 78 -9.36 16.56 6.94
C ARG A 78 -10.42 16.90 5.88
N GLY A 79 -11.13 15.87 5.39
CA GLY A 79 -12.21 16.00 4.40
C GLY A 79 -11.78 15.84 2.94
N LEU A 80 -10.47 15.79 2.65
CA LEU A 80 -9.93 15.43 1.34
C LEU A 80 -9.71 13.92 1.27
N PHE A 81 -9.94 13.31 0.12
CA PHE A 81 -9.92 11.85 -0.08
C PHE A 81 -9.56 11.48 -1.53
N GLY A 82 -9.28 10.20 -1.75
CA GLY A 82 -8.90 9.67 -3.06
C GLY A 82 -7.56 10.24 -3.50
N ASP A 83 -7.40 10.53 -4.80
CA ASP A 83 -6.14 11.07 -5.35
C ASP A 83 -5.74 12.45 -4.79
N ARG A 84 -6.60 13.13 -4.02
CA ARG A 84 -6.23 14.36 -3.29
C ARG A 84 -5.37 14.07 -2.05
N VAL A 85 -5.32 12.83 -1.60
CA VAL A 85 -4.48 12.38 -0.49
C VAL A 85 -3.49 11.38 -1.06
N ASN A 86 -2.23 11.81 -1.21
CA ASN A 86 -1.19 10.96 -1.76
C ASN A 86 -1.01 9.74 -0.85
N THR A 87 -1.26 8.54 -1.36
CA THR A 87 -1.22 7.30 -0.58
C THR A 87 -0.20 6.37 -1.22
N LEU A 88 0.89 6.12 -0.50
CA LEU A 88 2.02 5.32 -0.96
C LEU A 88 2.06 3.97 -0.22
N VAL A 89 2.44 2.92 -0.93
CA VAL A 89 2.74 1.59 -0.35
C VAL A 89 4.22 1.32 -0.59
N ASP A 90 4.99 1.16 0.48
CA ASP A 90 6.45 1.05 0.46
C ASP A 90 7.14 2.15 -0.37
N GLY A 91 6.59 3.38 -0.30
CA GLY A 91 7.07 4.56 -1.02
C GLY A 91 6.70 4.62 -2.50
N VAL A 92 5.94 3.64 -3.00
CA VAL A 92 5.45 3.56 -4.38
C VAL A 92 3.99 3.99 -4.46
N ARG A 93 3.62 4.74 -5.50
CA ARG A 93 2.21 4.99 -5.83
C ARG A 93 1.63 3.77 -6.52
N ILE A 94 0.61 3.18 -5.91
CA ILE A 94 -0.17 2.10 -6.52
C ILE A 94 -1.27 2.71 -7.38
N SER A 95 -1.27 2.39 -8.67
CA SER A 95 -2.31 2.79 -9.61
C SER A 95 -3.52 1.87 -9.49
N GLN A 96 -4.72 2.43 -9.62
CA GLN A 96 -5.99 1.70 -9.47
C GLN A 96 -6.43 1.23 -10.87
N ALA A 97 -6.69 -0.07 -11.05
CA ALA A 97 -7.26 -0.59 -12.30
C ALA A 97 -8.78 -0.37 -12.34
N GLY A 98 -9.45 -0.65 -11.22
CA GLY A 98 -10.89 -0.53 -11.05
C GLY A 98 -11.36 0.92 -10.93
N PRO A 99 -12.43 1.31 -11.65
CA PRO A 99 -13.00 2.63 -11.47
C PRO A 99 -13.66 2.78 -10.09
N ASN A 100 -13.83 4.02 -9.63
CA ASN A 100 -14.44 4.35 -8.33
C ASN A 100 -13.67 3.83 -7.10
N SER A 101 -12.37 3.55 -7.24
CA SER A 101 -11.51 3.09 -6.14
C SER A 101 -12.02 1.81 -5.47
N MET A 102 -12.42 0.83 -6.29
CA MET A 102 -12.73 -0.51 -5.82
C MET A 102 -11.47 -1.28 -5.38
N ASP A 103 -10.31 -0.88 -5.86
CA ASP A 103 -8.97 -1.37 -5.59
C ASP A 103 -8.06 -0.22 -5.15
N SER A 104 -8.51 0.51 -4.12
CA SER A 104 -7.76 1.61 -3.50
C SER A 104 -6.31 1.20 -3.12
N PRO A 105 -5.32 2.11 -3.06
CA PRO A 105 -3.93 1.75 -2.78
C PRO A 105 -3.72 0.86 -1.54
N LEU A 106 -4.47 1.11 -0.46
CA LEU A 106 -4.35 0.30 0.77
C LEU A 106 -5.00 -1.09 0.65
N SER A 107 -5.86 -1.35 -0.34
CA SER A 107 -6.38 -2.70 -0.58
C SER A 107 -5.28 -3.67 -0.98
N TYR A 108 -4.19 -3.18 -1.60
CA TYR A 108 -3.04 -3.99 -2.01
C TYR A 108 -2.19 -4.51 -0.85
N ILE A 109 -2.30 -3.91 0.34
CA ILE A 109 -1.57 -4.35 1.54
C ILE A 109 -2.52 -4.98 2.55
N ALA A 110 -2.23 -6.23 2.92
CA ALA A 110 -3.01 -6.91 3.95
C ALA A 110 -2.72 -6.35 5.34
N ALA A 111 -3.74 -6.26 6.19
CA ALA A 111 -3.58 -5.79 7.57
C ALA A 111 -2.57 -6.63 8.37
N SER A 112 -2.46 -7.94 8.06
CA SER A 112 -1.49 -8.84 8.67
C SER A 112 -0.03 -8.54 8.29
N GLN A 113 0.20 -7.90 7.13
CA GLN A 113 1.51 -7.52 6.61
C GLN A 113 1.83 -6.02 6.75
N LEU A 114 0.86 -5.20 7.15
CA LEU A 114 1.10 -3.80 7.49
C LEU A 114 2.02 -3.71 8.70
N ASP A 115 3.13 -2.98 8.57
CA ASP A 115 4.05 -2.67 9.67
C ASP A 115 3.69 -1.35 10.34
N ASN A 116 3.54 -0.29 9.55
CA ASN A 116 3.19 1.03 10.05
C ASN A 116 2.40 1.84 9.01
N LEU A 117 1.64 2.81 9.51
CA LEU A 117 1.08 3.91 8.73
C LEU A 117 1.68 5.23 9.19
N THR A 118 2.19 6.00 8.24
CA THR A 118 2.82 7.29 8.45
C THR A 118 2.00 8.37 7.77
N LEU A 119 1.71 9.46 8.50
CA LEU A 119 0.90 10.58 8.03
C LEU A 119 1.67 11.89 8.13
N TYR A 120 1.85 12.56 6.99
CA TYR A 120 2.42 13.91 6.91
C TYR A 120 1.33 14.96 7.08
N ARG A 121 1.15 15.41 8.32
CA ARG A 121 0.08 16.35 8.69
C ARG A 121 0.31 17.74 8.08
N GLY A 122 -0.77 18.39 7.65
CA GLY A 122 -0.71 19.77 7.19
C GLY A 122 -0.29 19.87 5.72
N ILE A 123 0.57 20.84 5.40
CA ILE A 123 1.20 20.91 4.09
C ILE A 123 2.31 19.86 4.11
N ALA A 124 2.14 18.79 3.34
CA ALA A 124 3.11 17.71 3.30
C ALA A 124 4.43 18.21 2.65
N PRO A 125 5.59 17.72 3.10
CA PRO A 125 6.88 18.04 2.49
C PRO A 125 6.85 17.83 0.98
N VAL A 126 7.63 18.60 0.22
CA VAL A 126 7.74 18.29 -1.21
C VAL A 126 8.40 16.92 -1.37
N SER A 127 9.37 16.53 -0.54
CA SER A 127 9.97 15.19 -0.59
C SER A 127 8.98 14.00 -0.45
N SER A 128 7.74 14.21 0.03
CA SER A 128 6.76 13.14 0.28
C SER A 128 5.93 12.70 -0.94
N GLY A 129 6.21 13.24 -2.14
CA GLY A 129 5.63 12.80 -3.42
C GLY A 129 4.94 13.91 -4.22
N ILE A 130 4.35 13.54 -5.35
CA ILE A 130 3.67 14.45 -6.29
C ILE A 130 2.19 14.61 -5.86
N GLU A 131 1.61 15.81 -6.01
CA GLU A 131 0.18 16.11 -5.78
C GLU A 131 -0.31 15.82 -4.35
N THR A 132 0.37 16.40 -3.36
CA THR A 132 0.15 16.13 -1.93
C THR A 132 -0.86 17.07 -1.26
N ILE A 133 -1.77 17.69 -2.03
CA ILE A 133 -2.67 18.79 -1.60
C ILE A 133 -3.45 18.49 -0.31
N GLY A 134 -3.86 17.24 -0.10
CA GLY A 134 -4.58 16.84 1.11
C GLY A 134 -3.67 16.39 2.25
N SER A 135 -2.65 15.60 1.94
CA SER A 135 -1.64 15.03 2.84
C SER A 135 -0.87 13.96 2.04
N THR A 136 0.27 13.52 2.56
CA THR A 136 0.81 12.18 2.23
C THR A 136 0.49 11.20 3.36
N ILE A 137 0.03 10.01 2.99
CA ILE A 137 -0.04 8.80 3.81
C ILE A 137 0.92 7.77 3.19
N GLN A 138 1.74 7.16 4.02
CA GLN A 138 2.64 6.09 3.61
C GLN A 138 2.35 4.84 4.43
N ALA A 139 2.07 3.73 3.76
CA ALA A 139 1.95 2.42 4.35
C ALA A 139 3.23 1.63 4.08
N SER A 140 3.78 1.03 5.13
CA SER A 140 4.98 0.20 5.04
C SER A 140 4.62 -1.25 5.34
N LYS A 141 5.11 -2.18 4.52
CA LYS A 141 5.00 -3.61 4.79
C LYS A 141 6.06 -4.04 5.78
N LYS A 142 5.76 -5.10 6.54
CA LYS A 142 6.74 -5.80 7.36
C LYS A 142 7.81 -6.42 6.47
N GLN A 143 9.07 -6.33 6.90
CA GLN A 143 10.22 -6.90 6.19
C GLN A 143 11.15 -7.63 7.17
N ILE A 144 11.92 -8.58 6.66
CA ILE A 144 13.00 -9.21 7.41
C ILE A 144 14.24 -8.30 7.32
N GLY A 145 14.77 -7.90 8.47
CA GLY A 145 16.01 -7.12 8.55
C GLY A 145 17.25 -7.95 8.21
N PHE A 146 18.34 -7.28 7.85
CA PHE A 146 19.67 -7.89 7.86
C PHE A 146 20.09 -8.21 9.30
N THR A 147 21.00 -9.16 9.48
CA THR A 147 21.53 -9.52 10.81
C THR A 147 22.88 -8.84 11.06
N ASN A 148 23.47 -9.06 12.23
CA ASN A 148 24.82 -8.58 12.55
C ASN A 148 25.88 -9.70 12.44
N SER A 149 25.57 -10.78 11.72
CA SER A 149 26.38 -12.00 11.64
C SER A 149 26.60 -12.41 10.19
N ASP A 150 27.76 -13.00 9.87
CA ASP A 150 28.01 -13.67 8.60
C ASP A 150 27.16 -14.94 8.42
N GLU A 151 26.70 -15.54 9.53
CA GLU A 151 25.87 -16.74 9.52
C GLU A 151 24.47 -16.45 8.97
N VAL A 152 23.95 -17.38 8.16
CA VAL A 152 22.59 -17.30 7.65
C VAL A 152 21.62 -17.72 8.74
N GLU A 153 20.76 -16.79 9.14
CA GLU A 153 19.73 -16.99 10.15
C GLU A 153 18.34 -17.00 9.51
N PHE A 154 17.42 -17.79 10.08
CA PHE A 154 16.01 -17.73 9.72
C PHE A 154 15.26 -16.82 10.68
N HIS A 155 14.52 -15.87 10.13
CA HIS A 155 13.63 -14.97 10.86
C HIS A 155 12.23 -15.05 10.28
N GLY A 156 11.21 -14.91 11.12
CA GLY A 156 9.85 -14.90 10.61
C GLY A 156 8.78 -14.72 11.67
N GLN A 157 7.57 -14.51 11.19
CA GLN A 157 6.38 -14.28 11.98
C GLN A 157 5.16 -14.85 11.25
N ALA A 158 4.17 -15.24 12.03
CA ALA A 158 2.85 -15.62 11.54
C ALA A 158 1.78 -14.84 12.30
N THR A 159 0.70 -14.51 11.61
CA THR A 159 -0.45 -13.79 12.16
C THR A 159 -1.72 -14.54 11.78
N SER A 160 -2.64 -14.61 12.72
CA SER A 160 -3.97 -15.19 12.50
C SER A 160 -5.00 -14.34 13.23
N GLY A 161 -6.10 -14.05 12.55
CA GLY A 161 -7.23 -13.29 13.09
C GLY A 161 -8.55 -13.94 12.74
N TYR A 162 -9.54 -13.82 13.62
CA TYR A 162 -10.91 -14.23 13.36
C TYR A 162 -11.89 -13.18 13.89
N ALA A 163 -12.92 -12.87 13.10
CA ALA A 163 -13.99 -11.97 13.50
C ALA A 163 -15.36 -12.63 13.29
N HIS A 164 -16.15 -12.71 14.35
CA HIS A 164 -17.46 -13.37 14.32
C HIS A 164 -18.53 -12.60 13.53
N ASN A 165 -18.39 -11.27 13.37
CA ASN A 165 -19.45 -10.46 12.76
C ASN A 165 -19.77 -10.89 11.31
N ASN A 166 -18.79 -11.43 10.61
CA ASN A 166 -18.87 -11.90 9.23
C ASN A 166 -18.14 -13.24 9.03
N ASP A 167 -17.93 -14.01 10.09
CA ASP A 167 -17.17 -15.27 10.07
C ASP A 167 -15.81 -15.16 9.36
N SER A 168 -15.17 -13.99 9.42
CA SER A 168 -13.95 -13.75 8.65
C SER A 168 -12.72 -14.29 9.35
N TYR A 169 -11.76 -14.77 8.58
CA TYR A 169 -10.42 -15.07 9.04
C TYR A 169 -9.38 -14.33 8.20
N GLN A 170 -8.23 -14.09 8.83
CA GLN A 170 -7.06 -13.47 8.24
C GLN A 170 -5.85 -14.31 8.62
N LEU A 171 -5.00 -14.64 7.65
CA LEU A 171 -3.75 -15.34 7.86
C LEU A 171 -2.64 -14.54 7.21
N GLY A 172 -1.52 -14.41 7.90
CA GLY A 172 -0.31 -13.78 7.40
C GLY A 172 0.90 -14.60 7.78
N PHE A 173 1.86 -14.72 6.87
CA PHE A 173 3.17 -15.27 7.11
C PHE A 173 4.20 -14.35 6.47
N LEU A 174 5.27 -14.05 7.19
CA LEU A 174 6.48 -13.43 6.67
C LEU A 174 7.65 -14.23 7.23
N GLY A 175 8.50 -14.75 6.37
CA GLY A 175 9.69 -15.48 6.79
C GLY A 175 10.81 -15.33 5.79
N GLY A 176 12.05 -15.42 6.26
CA GLY A 176 13.19 -15.21 5.40
C GLY A 176 14.49 -15.72 6.01
N LEU A 177 15.49 -15.80 5.14
CA LEU A 177 16.87 -16.08 5.49
C LEU A 177 17.65 -14.78 5.36
N ALA A 178 18.40 -14.41 6.39
CA ALA A 178 19.20 -13.20 6.38
C ALA A 178 20.55 -13.42 7.05
N ASN A 179 21.56 -12.70 6.57
CA ASN A 179 22.82 -12.47 7.26
C ASN A 179 23.14 -10.97 7.22
N GLN A 180 24.38 -10.58 7.53
CA GLN A 180 24.80 -9.17 7.53
C GLN A 180 24.78 -8.49 6.15
N ASN A 181 24.82 -9.23 5.04
CA ASN A 181 24.88 -8.66 3.70
C ASN A 181 23.71 -9.04 2.82
N HIS A 182 23.00 -10.13 3.10
CA HIS A 182 21.96 -10.66 2.23
C HIS A 182 20.68 -10.92 3.03
N ARG A 183 19.53 -10.63 2.41
CA ARG A 183 18.23 -11.09 2.88
C ARG A 183 17.41 -11.66 1.73
N LEU A 184 16.69 -12.73 1.98
CA LEU A 184 15.67 -13.29 1.11
C LEU A 184 14.41 -13.53 1.94
N GLN A 185 13.30 -12.94 1.55
CA GLN A 185 12.04 -13.02 2.29
C GLN A 185 10.87 -13.48 1.42
N LEU A 186 9.94 -14.19 2.05
CA LEU A 186 8.68 -14.67 1.50
C LEU A 186 7.55 -14.14 2.39
N GLY A 187 6.58 -13.46 1.77
CA GLY A 187 5.34 -13.03 2.38
C GLY A 187 4.15 -13.77 1.78
N LEU A 188 3.23 -14.25 2.61
CA LEU A 188 1.97 -14.87 2.20
C LEU A 188 0.82 -14.30 3.02
N THR A 189 -0.31 -14.00 2.38
CA THR A 189 -1.54 -13.59 3.08
C THR A 189 -2.77 -14.26 2.51
N ARG A 190 -3.77 -14.45 3.37
CA ARG A 190 -5.11 -14.93 3.02
C ARG A 190 -6.14 -14.29 3.93
N ASP A 191 -7.06 -13.53 3.36
CA ASP A 191 -8.21 -12.98 4.04
C ASP A 191 -9.48 -13.50 3.39
N LYS A 192 -10.46 -13.89 4.20
CA LYS A 192 -11.78 -14.28 3.71
C LYS A 192 -12.84 -14.00 4.75
N GLY A 193 -14.00 -13.54 4.31
CA GLY A 193 -15.18 -13.44 5.17
C GLY A 193 -16.48 -13.41 4.40
N ASP A 194 -17.55 -13.80 5.08
CA ASP A 194 -18.91 -13.71 4.59
C ASP A 194 -19.44 -12.27 4.71
N ASP A 195 -20.74 -12.08 4.47
CA ASP A 195 -21.38 -10.78 4.68
C ASP A 195 -21.44 -10.38 6.16
N GLN A 196 -21.11 -9.12 6.42
CA GLN A 196 -21.22 -8.47 7.73
C GLN A 196 -22.66 -8.44 8.22
N ARG A 197 -22.83 -8.84 9.49
CA ARG A 197 -24.10 -8.82 10.20
C ARG A 197 -24.26 -7.51 10.97
N PHE A 198 -25.52 -7.10 11.13
CA PHE A 198 -25.94 -6.03 12.02
C PHE A 198 -27.31 -6.40 12.61
N ASP A 199 -27.77 -5.67 13.63
CA ASP A 199 -29.10 -5.92 14.19
C ASP A 199 -30.18 -5.63 13.13
N GLY A 200 -30.88 -6.68 12.70
CA GLY A 200 -31.87 -6.60 11.63
C GLY A 200 -31.44 -7.16 10.27
N GLY A 201 -30.19 -7.62 10.08
CA GLY A 201 -29.83 -8.33 8.84
C GLY A 201 -28.34 -8.42 8.52
N LYS A 202 -28.06 -8.48 7.21
CA LYS A 202 -26.73 -8.51 6.63
C LYS A 202 -26.54 -7.31 5.70
N ILE A 203 -25.34 -6.77 5.64
CA ILE A 203 -24.94 -5.80 4.62
C ILE A 203 -24.62 -6.60 3.36
N LEU A 204 -25.45 -6.50 2.33
CA LEU A 204 -25.29 -7.30 1.11
C LEU A 204 -24.88 -6.43 -0.09
N PRO A 205 -23.88 -6.85 -0.89
CA PRO A 205 -22.88 -7.89 -0.60
C PRO A 205 -21.68 -7.29 0.15
N SER A 206 -21.27 -7.89 1.27
CA SER A 206 -20.07 -7.51 2.02
C SER A 206 -19.16 -8.71 2.36
N GLN A 207 -19.34 -9.83 1.67
CA GLN A 207 -18.32 -10.88 1.58
C GLN A 207 -17.03 -10.34 0.94
N HIS A 208 -15.90 -10.93 1.28
CA HIS A 208 -14.59 -10.56 0.73
C HIS A 208 -13.62 -11.74 0.70
N GLU A 209 -12.67 -11.68 -0.23
CA GLU A 209 -11.55 -12.60 -0.35
C GLU A 209 -10.34 -11.85 -0.87
N ARG A 210 -9.17 -12.07 -0.25
CA ARG A 210 -7.89 -11.54 -0.72
C ARG A 210 -6.76 -12.53 -0.45
N ASP A 211 -5.86 -12.65 -1.41
CA ASP A 211 -4.62 -13.39 -1.30
C ASP A 211 -3.46 -12.52 -1.74
N SER A 212 -2.29 -12.69 -1.12
CA SER A 212 -1.05 -12.15 -1.68
C SER A 212 0.13 -13.08 -1.49
N PHE A 213 1.05 -13.01 -2.45
CA PHE A 213 2.35 -13.66 -2.43
C PHE A 213 3.41 -12.60 -2.73
N ALA A 214 4.39 -12.44 -1.86
CA ALA A 214 5.49 -11.51 -2.03
C ALA A 214 6.84 -12.20 -1.88
N LEU A 215 7.79 -11.86 -2.75
CA LEU A 215 9.17 -12.29 -2.68
C LEU A 215 10.05 -11.03 -2.67
N GLY A 216 10.96 -10.95 -1.70
CA GLY A 216 11.91 -9.84 -1.59
C GLY A 216 13.33 -10.35 -1.46
N TYR A 217 14.27 -9.68 -2.13
CA TYR A 217 15.70 -9.88 -1.94
C TYR A 217 16.35 -8.54 -1.61
N GLY A 218 17.30 -8.55 -0.69
CA GLY A 218 18.10 -7.38 -0.35
C GLY A 218 19.57 -7.71 -0.24
N TYR A 219 20.41 -6.75 -0.61
CA TYR A 219 21.85 -6.79 -0.43
C TYR A 219 22.34 -5.50 0.22
N GLN A 220 23.25 -5.59 1.20
CA GLN A 220 23.86 -4.42 1.82
C GLN A 220 25.36 -4.56 2.06
N THR A 221 26.04 -3.42 2.04
CA THR A 221 27.40 -3.18 2.57
C THR A 221 27.36 -1.93 3.46
N ASP A 222 28.51 -1.46 3.95
CA ASP A 222 28.57 -0.26 4.80
C ASP A 222 28.05 1.00 4.09
N GLU A 223 28.26 1.12 2.77
CA GLU A 223 27.85 2.30 1.99
C GLU A 223 26.68 2.06 1.02
N LEU A 224 26.21 0.83 0.83
CA LEU A 224 25.28 0.47 -0.23
C LEU A 224 24.15 -0.41 0.32
N GLU A 225 22.92 -0.09 -0.02
CA GLU A 225 21.77 -0.99 0.11
C GLU A 225 21.05 -1.11 -1.23
N MET A 226 20.66 -2.33 -1.59
CA MET A 226 19.86 -2.63 -2.77
C MET A 226 18.74 -3.58 -2.39
N SER A 227 17.55 -3.40 -2.97
CA SER A 227 16.45 -4.34 -2.84
C SER A 227 15.70 -4.56 -4.16
N LEU A 228 15.10 -5.75 -4.27
CA LEU A 228 14.20 -6.15 -5.33
C LEU A 228 13.00 -6.83 -4.68
N ASP A 229 11.81 -6.30 -4.93
CA ASP A 229 10.54 -6.82 -4.43
C ASP A 229 9.63 -7.15 -5.60
N ALA A 230 8.98 -8.30 -5.54
CA ALA A 230 7.95 -8.73 -6.47
C ALA A 230 6.76 -9.27 -5.69
N GLU A 231 5.56 -8.83 -6.01
CA GLU A 231 4.34 -9.29 -5.36
C GLU A 231 3.29 -9.65 -6.40
N HIS A 232 2.46 -10.63 -6.07
CA HIS A 232 1.20 -10.90 -6.72
C HIS A 232 0.10 -10.69 -5.69
N HIS A 233 -0.87 -9.86 -6.04
CA HIS A 233 -2.04 -9.54 -5.25
C HIS A 233 -3.30 -10.00 -5.99
N ASP A 234 -4.22 -10.69 -5.31
CA ASP A 234 -5.53 -11.07 -5.85
C ASP A 234 -6.61 -10.76 -4.81
N THR A 235 -7.35 -9.67 -4.99
CA THR A 235 -8.64 -9.48 -4.33
C THR A 235 -9.69 -10.22 -5.15
N GLY A 236 -10.19 -11.34 -4.65
CA GLY A 236 -11.20 -12.14 -5.32
C GLY A 236 -12.62 -11.58 -5.17
N HIS A 237 -13.60 -12.49 -5.11
CA HIS A 237 -15.02 -12.15 -5.00
C HIS A 237 -15.32 -11.29 -3.77
N THR A 238 -15.42 -9.98 -3.98
CA THR A 238 -15.52 -8.99 -2.92
C THR A 238 -16.65 -8.02 -3.20
N GLY A 239 -17.57 -7.91 -2.24
CA GLY A 239 -18.73 -7.05 -2.33
C GLY A 239 -18.41 -5.58 -2.06
N THR A 240 -19.10 -4.70 -2.78
CA THR A 240 -19.02 -3.25 -2.58
C THR A 240 -20.43 -2.68 -2.44
N PRO A 241 -21.03 -2.75 -1.23
CA PRO A 241 -22.41 -2.34 -0.99
C PRO A 241 -22.71 -0.89 -1.37
N ALA A 242 -21.71 -0.01 -1.33
CA ALA A 242 -21.88 1.40 -1.70
C ALA A 242 -21.96 1.63 -3.22
N LEU A 243 -21.65 0.62 -4.03
CA LEU A 243 -21.51 0.72 -5.49
C LEU A 243 -22.52 -0.19 -6.22
N PRO A 244 -22.81 0.08 -7.52
CA PRO A 244 -23.78 -0.68 -8.29
C PRO A 244 -23.25 -2.01 -8.88
N MET A 245 -21.94 -2.26 -8.78
CA MET A 245 -21.26 -3.49 -9.19
C MET A 245 -20.39 -4.02 -8.04
N ASP A 246 -19.96 -5.27 -8.12
CA ASP A 246 -19.05 -5.94 -7.18
C ASP A 246 -17.86 -6.56 -7.90
N ILE A 247 -16.78 -6.74 -7.15
CA ILE A 247 -15.50 -7.25 -7.64
C ILE A 247 -15.60 -8.77 -7.79
N LEU A 248 -15.27 -9.27 -8.98
CA LEU A 248 -14.98 -10.69 -9.22
C LEU A 248 -13.51 -10.98 -8.98
N PHE A 249 -12.65 -10.09 -9.50
CA PHE A 249 -11.25 -10.01 -9.11
C PHE A 249 -10.72 -8.59 -9.32
N ALA A 250 -9.76 -8.20 -8.49
CA ALA A 250 -8.85 -7.08 -8.71
C ALA A 250 -7.45 -7.60 -8.39
N ARG A 251 -6.63 -7.76 -9.43
CA ARG A 251 -5.34 -8.43 -9.39
C ARG A 251 -4.25 -7.48 -9.82
N GLY A 252 -3.04 -7.68 -9.30
CA GLY A 252 -1.91 -6.96 -9.85
C GLY A 252 -0.57 -7.46 -9.36
N GLU A 253 0.43 -7.14 -10.16
CA GLU A 253 1.82 -7.52 -9.98
C GLU A 253 2.69 -6.27 -9.81
N PRO A 254 2.80 -5.70 -8.59
CA PRO A 254 3.75 -4.64 -8.35
C PRO A 254 5.17 -5.22 -8.19
N TYR A 255 6.12 -4.58 -8.88
CA TYR A 255 7.54 -4.83 -8.79
C TYR A 255 8.24 -3.55 -8.37
N LYS A 256 9.23 -3.66 -7.49
CA LYS A 256 10.01 -2.52 -7.00
C LYS A 256 11.49 -2.89 -6.95
N ALA A 257 12.32 -1.97 -7.41
CA ALA A 257 13.77 -2.01 -7.21
C ALA A 257 14.21 -0.73 -6.51
N GLU A 258 15.07 -0.86 -5.50
CA GLU A 258 15.61 0.29 -4.78
C GLU A 258 17.12 0.14 -4.61
N ILE A 259 17.84 1.25 -4.72
CA ILE A 259 19.27 1.34 -4.44
C ILE A 259 19.55 2.63 -3.71
N SER A 260 20.29 2.54 -2.61
CA SER A 260 20.75 3.68 -1.81
C SER A 260 22.26 3.58 -1.63
N GLN A 261 22.98 4.63 -1.99
CA GLN A 261 24.44 4.67 -1.96
C GLN A 261 24.93 5.92 -1.22
N GLN A 262 25.67 5.70 -0.13
CA GLN A 262 26.44 6.73 0.55
C GLN A 262 27.66 7.08 -0.31
N LEU A 263 27.80 8.35 -0.66
CA LEU A 263 28.91 8.90 -1.41
C LEU A 263 30.06 9.31 -0.49
N THR A 264 31.27 9.36 -1.04
CA THR A 264 32.49 9.78 -0.33
C THR A 264 32.47 11.23 0.16
N ASN A 265 31.57 12.06 -0.39
CA ASN A 265 31.37 13.44 0.07
C ASN A 265 30.34 13.56 1.21
N GLY A 266 29.84 12.44 1.75
CA GLY A 266 28.82 12.41 2.80
C GLY A 266 27.38 12.53 2.31
N GLY A 267 27.16 12.71 1.00
CA GLY A 267 25.80 12.70 0.44
C GLY A 267 25.27 11.28 0.22
N LEU A 268 23.94 11.14 0.19
CA LEU A 268 23.23 9.89 -0.09
C LEU A 268 22.50 10.03 -1.43
N VAL A 269 22.67 9.06 -2.33
CA VAL A 269 21.88 8.95 -3.55
C VAL A 269 20.94 7.77 -3.41
N SER A 270 19.65 7.98 -3.64
CA SER A 270 18.63 6.92 -3.64
C SER A 270 17.93 6.90 -4.99
N VAL A 271 17.78 5.71 -5.56
CA VAL A 271 16.99 5.48 -6.77
C VAL A 271 15.96 4.40 -6.48
N ARG A 272 14.70 4.69 -6.78
CA ARG A 272 13.61 3.71 -6.75
C ARG A 272 12.96 3.64 -8.12
N LEU A 273 12.74 2.41 -8.57
CA LEU A 273 12.01 2.09 -9.79
C LEU A 273 10.84 1.18 -9.43
N ASN A 274 9.67 1.42 -10.00
CA ASN A 274 8.54 0.52 -9.86
C ASN A 274 7.81 0.29 -11.17
N TYR A 275 7.20 -0.89 -11.28
CA TYR A 275 6.32 -1.29 -12.36
C TYR A 275 5.09 -1.96 -11.73
N GLN A 276 3.92 -1.73 -12.30
CA GLN A 276 2.70 -2.40 -11.90
C GLN A 276 1.89 -2.72 -13.15
N ASP A 277 1.45 -3.97 -13.23
CA ASP A 277 0.39 -4.44 -14.12
C ASP A 277 -0.79 -4.82 -13.21
N ALA A 278 -2.00 -4.41 -13.55
CA ALA A 278 -3.16 -4.74 -12.75
C ALA A 278 -4.45 -4.81 -13.58
N ASP A 279 -5.28 -5.80 -13.25
CA ASP A 279 -6.56 -6.08 -13.89
C ASP A 279 -7.70 -6.02 -12.87
N HIS A 280 -8.86 -5.56 -13.33
CA HIS A 280 -10.07 -5.48 -12.53
C HIS A 280 -11.27 -5.98 -13.32
N LEU A 281 -11.99 -6.95 -12.78
CA LEU A 281 -13.27 -7.40 -13.32
C LEU A 281 -14.37 -7.24 -12.28
N MET A 282 -15.43 -6.54 -12.66
CA MET A 282 -16.61 -6.32 -11.82
C MET A 282 -17.90 -6.50 -12.59
N ASN A 283 -18.98 -6.85 -11.89
CA ASN A 283 -20.31 -6.92 -12.49
C ASN A 283 -21.46 -6.66 -11.51
N ASN A 284 -22.68 -6.52 -12.03
CA ASN A 284 -23.88 -6.26 -11.22
C ASN A 284 -24.77 -7.51 -10.99
N PHE A 285 -24.27 -8.73 -11.16
CA PHE A 285 -25.12 -9.93 -11.17
C PHE A 285 -24.55 -11.19 -10.50
N SER A 286 -23.25 -11.23 -10.17
CA SER A 286 -22.65 -12.42 -9.56
C SER A 286 -22.78 -12.46 -8.03
N LEU A 287 -22.55 -11.33 -7.36
CA LEU A 287 -22.52 -11.27 -5.88
C LEU A 287 -23.75 -10.61 -5.25
N ARG A 288 -24.59 -10.00 -6.08
CA ARG A 288 -25.82 -9.32 -5.67
C ARG A 288 -27.03 -9.90 -6.37
N GLN A 289 -28.22 -9.47 -5.96
CA GLN A 289 -29.45 -9.77 -6.69
C GLN A 289 -29.34 -9.23 -8.12
N ALA A 290 -29.24 -10.15 -9.08
CA ALA A 290 -29.11 -9.79 -10.48
C ALA A 290 -30.36 -9.04 -10.98
N PRO A 291 -30.20 -8.11 -11.94
CA PRO A 291 -31.34 -7.53 -12.64
C PRO A 291 -32.26 -8.60 -13.23
N VAL A 292 -33.58 -8.37 -13.19
CA VAL A 292 -34.56 -9.36 -13.69
C VAL A 292 -34.35 -9.68 -15.18
N SER A 293 -33.94 -8.69 -15.96
CA SER A 293 -33.63 -8.87 -17.38
C SER A 293 -32.13 -9.05 -17.60
N PRO A 294 -31.68 -10.15 -18.24
CA PRO A 294 -30.28 -10.32 -18.65
C PRO A 294 -29.73 -9.19 -19.53
N MET A 295 -30.59 -8.44 -20.21
CA MET A 295 -30.22 -7.26 -20.99
C MET A 295 -29.68 -6.09 -20.15
N GLN A 296 -29.96 -6.09 -18.84
CA GLN A 296 -29.48 -5.10 -17.87
C GLN A 296 -28.20 -5.53 -17.15
N TYR A 297 -27.64 -6.69 -17.49
CA TYR A 297 -26.36 -7.12 -16.94
C TYR A 297 -25.26 -6.19 -17.45
N ARG A 298 -24.38 -5.78 -16.55
CA ARG A 298 -23.19 -4.98 -16.85
C ARG A 298 -22.00 -5.69 -16.24
N GLN A 299 -20.99 -5.89 -17.06
CA GLN A 299 -19.68 -6.38 -16.66
C GLN A 299 -18.65 -5.40 -17.19
N THR A 300 -17.67 -5.06 -16.36
CA THR A 300 -16.61 -4.14 -16.73
C THR A 300 -15.28 -4.81 -16.50
N TYR A 301 -14.46 -4.86 -17.54
CA TYR A 301 -13.04 -5.19 -17.44
C TYR A 301 -12.26 -3.88 -17.54
N ALA A 302 -11.33 -3.67 -16.62
CA ALA A 302 -10.45 -2.52 -16.60
C ALA A 302 -9.03 -2.97 -16.27
N ASP A 303 -8.04 -2.26 -16.78
CA ASP A 303 -6.64 -2.57 -16.57
C ASP A 303 -5.82 -1.28 -16.44
N VAL A 304 -4.67 -1.40 -15.79
CA VAL A 304 -3.67 -0.35 -15.71
C VAL A 304 -2.26 -0.94 -15.81
N ILE A 305 -1.44 -0.29 -16.62
CA ILE A 305 0.01 -0.46 -16.60
C ILE A 305 0.60 0.84 -16.08
N SER A 306 1.50 0.78 -15.09
CA SER A 306 2.16 1.96 -14.56
C SER A 306 3.63 1.75 -14.24
N HIS A 307 4.39 2.84 -14.35
CA HIS A 307 5.82 2.93 -14.10
C HIS A 307 6.08 4.11 -13.16
N GLY A 308 7.03 3.95 -12.25
CA GLY A 308 7.48 5.03 -11.39
C GLY A 308 9.00 5.08 -11.27
N TYR A 309 9.52 6.29 -11.17
CA TYR A 309 10.94 6.61 -11.12
C TYR A 309 11.18 7.68 -10.07
N GLN A 310 12.02 7.39 -9.09
CA GLN A 310 12.43 8.37 -8.07
C GLN A 310 13.95 8.38 -8.02
N LEU A 311 14.55 9.56 -8.16
CA LEU A 311 15.98 9.80 -8.00
C LEU A 311 16.15 10.93 -7.00
N HIS A 312 16.68 10.62 -5.83
CA HIS A 312 16.90 11.59 -4.75
C HIS A 312 18.39 11.70 -4.43
N TYR A 313 18.83 12.93 -4.15
CA TYR A 313 20.15 13.23 -3.63
C TYR A 313 19.99 14.04 -2.34
N GLN A 314 20.49 13.50 -1.24
CA GLN A 314 20.51 14.17 0.05
C GLN A 314 21.94 14.54 0.42
N GLN A 315 22.14 15.77 0.89
CA GLN A 315 23.41 16.23 1.45
C GLN A 315 23.12 17.22 2.58
N ASP A 316 23.64 16.92 3.77
CA ASP A 316 23.33 17.67 4.99
C ASP A 316 21.80 17.79 5.18
N ASP A 317 21.29 19.01 5.34
CA ASP A 317 19.86 19.32 5.50
C ASP A 317 19.11 19.49 4.17
N TRP A 318 19.78 19.29 3.02
CA TRP A 318 19.18 19.45 1.69
C TRP A 318 18.82 18.12 1.05
N MET A 319 17.66 18.11 0.39
CA MET A 319 17.23 17.05 -0.51
C MET A 319 16.85 17.64 -1.86
N PHE A 320 17.39 17.06 -2.93
CA PHE A 320 17.03 17.34 -4.31
C PHE A 320 16.48 16.07 -4.93
N GLY A 321 15.44 16.18 -5.74
CA GLY A 321 14.89 14.99 -6.35
C GLY A 321 14.20 15.19 -7.68
N PHE A 322 14.12 14.09 -8.41
CA PHE A 322 13.30 13.90 -9.59
C PHE A 322 12.35 12.74 -9.32
N ASP A 323 11.06 12.99 -9.48
CA ASP A 323 10.00 11.98 -9.37
C ASP A 323 9.23 11.94 -10.68
N ALA A 324 8.97 10.74 -11.20
CA ALA A 324 8.09 10.53 -12.33
C ALA A 324 7.14 9.35 -12.12
N ASP A 325 5.89 9.53 -12.52
CA ASP A 325 4.84 8.51 -12.46
C ASP A 325 4.09 8.50 -13.79
N ASN A 326 4.06 7.36 -14.47
CA ASN A 326 3.38 7.16 -15.75
C ASN A 326 2.35 6.06 -15.61
N ALA A 327 1.13 6.25 -16.13
CA ALA A 327 0.10 5.23 -16.06
C ALA A 327 -0.85 5.30 -17.25
N THR A 328 -1.14 4.14 -17.84
CA THR A 328 -2.11 3.98 -18.93
C THR A 328 -3.27 3.12 -18.43
N HIS A 329 -4.50 3.63 -18.54
CA HIS A 329 -5.70 2.95 -18.05
C HIS A 329 -6.68 2.64 -19.17
N ASN A 330 -7.33 1.48 -19.07
CA ASN A 330 -8.42 1.06 -19.94
C ASN A 330 -9.64 0.61 -19.13
N ALA A 331 -10.84 0.78 -19.68
CA ALA A 331 -12.06 0.27 -19.08
C ALA A 331 -13.14 0.03 -20.13
N THR A 332 -13.54 -1.23 -20.28
CA THR A 332 -14.59 -1.67 -21.21
C THR A 332 -15.77 -2.27 -20.46
N ILE A 333 -16.94 -1.67 -20.65
CA ILE A 333 -18.23 -2.12 -20.12
C ILE A 333 -18.97 -2.89 -21.21
N TYR A 334 -19.43 -4.09 -20.90
CA TYR A 334 -20.15 -4.94 -21.83
C TYR A 334 -21.27 -5.72 -21.15
N ASN A 335 -22.11 -6.38 -21.95
CA ASN A 335 -23.11 -7.31 -21.47
C ASN A 335 -22.82 -8.71 -22.03
N PRO A 336 -22.49 -9.70 -21.19
CA PRO A 336 -22.25 -11.09 -21.63
C PRO A 336 -23.43 -11.73 -22.39
N ASN A 337 -24.66 -11.22 -22.20
CA ASN A 337 -25.88 -11.69 -22.86
C ASN A 337 -26.29 -10.86 -24.08
N ASN A 338 -25.59 -9.76 -24.37
CA ASN A 338 -25.86 -8.91 -25.52
C ASN A 338 -24.54 -8.42 -26.14
N PRO A 339 -24.00 -9.14 -27.14
CA PRO A 339 -22.76 -8.76 -27.82
C PRO A 339 -22.78 -7.38 -28.49
N ALA A 340 -23.97 -6.84 -28.76
CA ALA A 340 -24.11 -5.50 -29.35
C ALA A 340 -23.96 -4.36 -28.32
N PHE A 341 -23.95 -4.66 -27.02
CA PHE A 341 -23.73 -3.66 -25.97
C PHE A 341 -22.25 -3.63 -25.57
N LEU A 342 -21.58 -2.53 -25.90
CA LEU A 342 -20.18 -2.28 -25.59
C LEU A 342 -19.98 -0.79 -25.34
N VAL A 343 -19.32 -0.42 -24.25
CA VAL A 343 -18.88 0.93 -23.97
C VAL A 343 -17.43 0.87 -23.56
N GLU A 344 -16.55 1.27 -24.46
CA GLU A 344 -15.14 1.54 -24.18
C GLU A 344 -15.09 2.92 -23.53
N ASN A 345 -15.10 2.94 -22.19
CA ASN A 345 -15.28 4.16 -21.41
C ASN A 345 -13.96 4.88 -21.17
N PHE A 346 -12.89 4.11 -20.92
CA PHE A 346 -11.51 4.59 -20.90
C PHE A 346 -10.73 3.81 -21.96
N ASN A 347 -10.05 4.53 -22.86
CA ASN A 347 -9.28 3.95 -23.96
C ASN A 347 -7.91 4.60 -23.98
N ASN A 348 -6.86 3.84 -23.64
CA ASN A 348 -5.48 4.30 -23.52
C ASN A 348 -5.39 5.66 -22.83
N ILE A 349 -6.02 5.80 -21.65
CA ILE A 349 -5.95 7.06 -20.91
C ILE A 349 -4.60 7.12 -20.22
N GLU A 350 -3.77 8.05 -20.67
CA GLU A 350 -2.42 8.29 -20.18
C GLU A 350 -2.41 9.48 -19.23
N ARG A 351 -1.65 9.33 -18.15
CA ARG A 351 -1.34 10.43 -17.24
C ARG A 351 0.09 10.32 -16.75
N ASP A 352 0.91 11.20 -17.27
CA ASP A 352 2.35 11.22 -17.10
C ASP A 352 2.75 12.43 -16.27
N ARG A 353 3.45 12.19 -15.17
CA ARG A 353 3.88 13.25 -14.26
C ARG A 353 5.39 13.23 -14.17
N TYR A 354 6.03 14.37 -14.38
CA TYR A 354 7.47 14.57 -14.24
C TYR A 354 7.73 15.74 -13.33
N SER A 355 8.44 15.52 -12.22
CA SER A 355 8.60 16.52 -11.17
C SER A 355 10.04 16.66 -10.74
N LEU A 356 10.45 17.90 -10.48
CA LEU A 356 11.72 18.23 -9.84
C LEU A 356 11.43 18.97 -8.54
N PHE A 357 12.20 18.68 -7.49
CA PHE A 357 12.07 19.39 -6.24
C PHE A 357 13.41 19.66 -5.56
N ALA A 358 13.38 20.68 -4.71
CA ALA A 358 14.42 20.97 -3.72
C ALA A 358 13.75 21.25 -2.38
N GLU A 359 14.26 20.62 -1.33
CA GLU A 359 13.77 20.75 0.03
C GLU A 359 14.95 20.98 0.97
N TRP A 360 14.77 21.87 1.94
CA TRP A 360 15.67 22.07 3.06
C TRP A 360 14.92 21.81 4.36
N ASP A 361 15.46 20.95 5.21
CA ASP A 361 14.93 20.68 6.54
C ASP A 361 16.07 20.68 7.56
N GLY A 362 16.22 21.79 8.27
CA GLY A 362 17.37 21.98 9.15
C GLY A 362 17.06 22.82 10.38
N GLN A 363 17.99 22.75 11.34
CA GLN A 363 17.96 23.61 12.52
C GLN A 363 18.55 24.98 12.19
N LEU A 364 17.77 26.04 12.41
CA LEU A 364 18.27 27.42 12.34
C LEU A 364 19.08 27.79 13.59
N ASN A 365 18.71 27.23 14.75
CA ASN A 365 19.40 27.30 16.04
C ASN A 365 18.75 26.31 17.03
N ASP A 366 19.23 26.26 18.27
CA ASP A 366 18.76 25.34 19.33
C ASP A 366 17.24 25.39 19.61
N ALA A 367 16.55 26.46 19.24
CA ALA A 367 15.12 26.65 19.48
C ALA A 367 14.25 26.59 18.22
N TRP A 368 14.86 26.65 17.02
CA TRP A 368 14.13 26.78 15.77
C TRP A 368 14.61 25.78 14.73
N ARG A 369 13.67 24.98 14.22
CA ARG A 369 13.81 24.16 13.01
C ARG A 369 12.90 24.74 11.94
N MET A 370 13.33 24.66 10.69
CA MET A 370 12.52 25.09 9.56
C MET A 370 12.65 24.06 8.44
N GLN A 371 11.51 23.76 7.84
CA GLN A 371 11.39 22.98 6.62
C GLN A 371 10.82 23.89 5.55
N THR A 372 11.40 23.89 4.36
CA THR A 372 10.86 24.60 3.20
C THR A 372 11.22 23.86 1.93
N GLY A 373 10.33 23.91 0.95
CA GLY A 373 10.56 23.22 -0.31
C GLY A 373 9.79 23.81 -1.47
N VAL A 374 10.31 23.55 -2.66
CA VAL A 374 9.64 23.85 -3.93
C VAL A 374 9.65 22.62 -4.80
N ARG A 375 8.49 22.28 -5.38
CA ARG A 375 8.37 21.31 -6.46
C ARG A 375 7.79 22.01 -7.68
N TYR A 376 8.30 21.64 -8.84
CA TYR A 376 7.68 21.92 -10.13
C TYR A 376 7.30 20.59 -10.78
N SER A 377 6.07 20.49 -11.27
CA SER A 377 5.55 19.30 -11.96
C SER A 377 5.03 19.66 -13.34
N LEU A 378 5.41 18.87 -14.33
CA LEU A 378 4.77 18.78 -15.63
C LEU A 378 3.82 17.58 -15.60
N VAL A 379 2.56 17.79 -15.95
CA VAL A 379 1.55 16.73 -16.03
C VAL A 379 1.02 16.69 -17.46
N ASP A 380 1.36 15.64 -18.18
CA ASP A 380 0.86 15.39 -19.53
C ASP A 380 -0.25 14.33 -19.46
N MET A 381 -1.34 14.55 -20.18
CA MET A 381 -2.51 13.68 -20.20
C MET A 381 -2.96 13.49 -21.65
N ASP A 382 -3.25 12.26 -22.04
CA ASP A 382 -3.83 11.93 -23.34
C ASP A 382 -4.86 10.81 -23.21
N ALA A 383 -5.70 10.65 -24.23
CA ALA A 383 -6.63 9.56 -24.35
C ALA A 383 -6.98 9.27 -25.80
N ASP A 384 -7.19 8.00 -26.12
CA ASP A 384 -7.74 7.61 -27.41
C ASP A 384 -9.25 7.91 -27.51
N ALA A 385 -9.76 7.85 -28.74
CA ALA A 385 -11.18 8.00 -28.99
C ALA A 385 -11.99 6.87 -28.31
N VAL A 386 -13.08 7.24 -27.63
CA VAL A 386 -13.97 6.29 -26.95
C VAL A 386 -15.11 5.83 -27.85
N THR A 387 -15.71 4.69 -27.51
CA THR A 387 -16.83 4.10 -28.27
C THR A 387 -17.97 3.66 -27.35
N ALA A 388 -19.21 4.00 -27.71
CA ALA A 388 -20.41 3.56 -27.01
C ALA A 388 -21.46 2.99 -27.99
N ASN A 389 -21.55 1.67 -28.05
CA ASN A 389 -22.55 0.93 -28.80
C ASN A 389 -23.74 0.62 -27.88
N GLY A 390 -24.78 1.46 -27.91
CA GLY A 390 -25.99 1.27 -27.13
C GLY A 390 -27.14 2.21 -27.55
N PRO A 391 -28.41 1.86 -27.26
CA PRO A 391 -29.60 2.54 -27.81
C PRO A 391 -29.94 3.89 -27.15
N MET A 392 -28.96 4.73 -26.80
CA MET A 392 -29.20 5.97 -26.06
C MET A 392 -28.52 7.15 -26.75
N GLY A 393 -29.29 8.03 -27.40
CA GLY A 393 -28.76 9.21 -28.13
C GLY A 393 -27.90 10.15 -27.27
N ALA A 394 -28.07 10.16 -25.96
CA ALA A 394 -27.22 10.93 -25.04
C ALA A 394 -25.78 10.39 -24.94
N MET A 395 -25.59 9.06 -25.03
CA MET A 395 -24.25 8.44 -25.01
C MET A 395 -23.47 8.78 -26.28
N LEU A 396 -24.14 8.75 -27.45
CA LEU A 396 -23.51 9.12 -28.71
C LEU A 396 -23.07 10.60 -28.72
N ALA A 397 -23.89 11.50 -28.17
CA ALA A 397 -23.52 12.92 -28.05
C ALA A 397 -22.36 13.15 -27.07
N LEU A 398 -22.28 12.38 -25.98
CA LEU A 398 -21.14 12.42 -25.06
C LEU A 398 -19.86 11.92 -25.74
N GLN A 399 -19.94 10.78 -26.44
CA GLN A 399 -18.84 10.21 -27.21
C GLN A 399 -18.32 11.19 -28.25
N GLN A 400 -19.20 11.76 -29.08
CA GLN A 400 -18.80 12.73 -30.11
C GLN A 400 -18.12 13.94 -29.49
N ARG A 401 -18.68 14.53 -28.43
CA ARG A 401 -18.05 15.67 -27.77
C ARG A 401 -16.67 15.36 -27.20
N PHE A 402 -16.46 14.17 -26.64
CA PHE A 402 -15.15 13.75 -26.15
C PHE A 402 -14.16 13.50 -27.31
N ASN A 403 -14.60 12.80 -28.35
CA ASN A 403 -13.75 12.47 -29.50
C ASN A 403 -13.43 13.69 -30.39
N ASP A 404 -14.28 14.71 -30.39
CA ASP A 404 -14.08 15.97 -31.11
C ASP A 404 -13.27 16.99 -30.28
N ALA A 405 -13.11 16.77 -28.96
CA ALA A 405 -12.30 17.62 -28.11
C ALA A 405 -10.80 17.32 -28.27
N ASP A 406 -9.99 18.29 -27.86
CA ASP A 406 -8.56 18.06 -27.65
C ASP A 406 -8.37 17.18 -26.42
N ARG A 407 -7.71 16.04 -26.60
CA ARG A 407 -7.49 15.03 -25.54
C ARG A 407 -6.08 15.07 -24.98
N ASP A 408 -5.15 15.68 -25.71
CA ASP A 408 -3.79 15.97 -25.27
C ASP A 408 -3.83 17.26 -24.46
N GLN A 409 -3.48 17.19 -23.18
CA GLN A 409 -3.46 18.32 -22.26
C GLN A 409 -2.19 18.29 -21.42
N THR A 410 -1.52 19.45 -21.33
CA THR A 410 -0.37 19.66 -20.46
C THR A 410 -0.69 20.67 -19.37
N GLU A 411 -0.40 20.31 -18.13
CA GLU A 411 -0.49 21.18 -16.96
C GLU A 411 0.87 21.40 -16.30
N HIS A 412 1.05 22.59 -15.73
CA HIS A 412 2.24 22.96 -14.97
C HIS A 412 1.83 23.30 -13.54
N LEU A 413 2.36 22.55 -12.57
CA LEU A 413 2.06 22.72 -11.16
C LEU A 413 3.31 23.19 -10.41
N VAL A 414 3.09 23.99 -9.37
CA VAL A 414 4.14 24.42 -8.43
C VAL A 414 3.63 24.24 -7.03
N ASP A 415 4.33 23.41 -6.24
CA ASP A 415 4.06 23.23 -4.82
C ASP A 415 5.12 24.01 -4.02
N LEU A 416 4.66 24.71 -2.98
CA LEU A 416 5.50 25.46 -2.05
C LEU A 416 5.13 25.07 -0.62
N VAL A 417 6.15 24.73 0.16
CA VAL A 417 6.03 24.31 1.57
C VAL A 417 6.84 25.23 2.47
#